data_AF-A0A255RCY9-F1
#
_entry.id   AF-A0A255RCY9-F1
#
_cell.length_a   1.000
_cell.length_b   1.000
_cell.length_c   1.000
_cell.angle_alpha   90.00
_cell.angle_beta   90.00
_cell.angle_gamma   90.00
#
_symmetry.space_group_name_H-M   'P 1'
#
loop_
_entity.id
_entity.type
_entity.pdbx_description
1 polymer ?
#
loop_
_entity_poly.entity_id
_entity_poly.type
_entity_poly.pdbx_seq_one_letter_code
_entity_poly.pdbx_strand_id
1 'polypeptide(L)'
;MPLNGERKMVLAPREVLIDLLRQMESDPDRAKLRFLLALMVLRRRYVRVIDSPGTDVSADTEGLKFMHLEVIDDGTTIEVLECRIGKQESESLSEALVELLYCEASEMEDA
;
A
#
# COMPACT_ATOMS: atom_id res chain seq x y z
N MET A 1 -8.29 28.29 -20.51
CA MET A 1 -7.72 27.24 -21.37
C MET A 1 -7.15 26.17 -20.45
N PRO A 2 -7.50 24.87 -20.58
CA PRO A 2 -6.85 23.82 -19.79
C PRO A 2 -5.47 23.50 -20.40
N LEU A 3 -4.46 23.24 -19.56
CA LEU A 3 -3.12 22.87 -20.03
C LEU A 3 -3.14 21.43 -20.55
N ASN A 4 -2.96 21.30 -21.86
CA ASN A 4 -2.85 20.05 -22.59
C ASN A 4 -1.49 19.41 -22.27
N GLY A 5 -1.42 18.56 -21.24
CA GLY A 5 -0.15 17.92 -20.84
C GLY A 5 -0.14 17.13 -19.53
N GLU A 6 -1.26 17.04 -18.80
CA GLU A 6 -1.36 16.11 -17.66
C GLU A 6 -1.35 14.68 -18.20
N ARG A 7 -0.16 14.12 -18.40
CA ARG A 7 0.05 12.70 -18.65
C ARG A 7 -0.79 11.96 -17.62
N LYS A 8 -1.78 11.18 -18.07
CA LYS A 8 -2.62 10.40 -17.18
C LYS A 8 -1.71 9.42 -16.48
N MET A 9 -1.29 9.79 -15.28
CA MET A 9 -0.68 8.90 -14.31
C MET A 9 -1.71 7.80 -14.06
N VAL A 10 -1.48 6.63 -14.67
CA VAL A 10 -2.35 5.46 -14.50
C VAL A 10 -1.81 4.70 -13.30
N LEU A 11 -2.69 4.47 -12.33
CA LEU A 11 -2.30 3.70 -11.16
C LEU A 11 -1.84 2.30 -11.57
N ALA A 12 -0.78 1.80 -10.93
CA ALA A 12 -0.34 0.42 -11.08
C ALA A 12 -1.51 -0.59 -11.01
N PRO A 13 -1.45 -1.66 -11.81
CA PRO A 13 -2.43 -2.74 -11.76
C PRO A 13 -2.57 -3.33 -10.37
N ARG A 14 -3.75 -3.84 -10.02
CA ARG A 14 -4.04 -4.38 -8.68
C ARG A 14 -3.03 -5.45 -8.25
N GLU A 15 -2.64 -6.35 -9.15
CA GLU A 15 -1.68 -7.44 -8.88
C GLU A 15 -0.33 -6.87 -8.45
N VAL A 16 0.15 -5.84 -9.16
CA VAL A 16 1.41 -5.16 -8.86
C VAL A 16 1.36 -4.46 -7.51
N LEU A 17 0.21 -3.88 -7.13
CA LEU A 17 0.04 -3.25 -5.81
C LEU A 17 0.15 -4.28 -4.67
N ILE A 18 -0.40 -5.48 -4.86
CA ILE A 18 -0.34 -6.56 -3.87
C ILE A 18 1.07 -7.13 -3.80
N ASP A 19 1.70 -7.42 -4.94
CA ASP A 19 3.08 -7.91 -5.00
C ASP A 19 4.07 -6.94 -4.36
N LEU A 20 3.90 -5.64 -4.64
CA LEU A 20 4.70 -4.60 -4.01
C LEU A 20 4.51 -4.58 -2.49
N LEU A 21 3.28 -4.72 -2.01
CA LEU A 21 2.98 -4.76 -0.57
C LEU A 21 3.68 -5.95 0.12
N ARG A 22 3.84 -7.09 -0.58
CA ARG A 22 4.60 -8.25 -0.11
C ARG A 22 6.11 -8.01 -0.18
N GLN A 23 6.60 -7.43 -1.27
CA GLN A 23 8.02 -7.14 -1.44
C GLN A 23 8.53 -6.20 -0.34
N MET A 24 7.73 -5.20 0.04
CA MET A 24 8.04 -4.25 1.11
C MET A 24 8.03 -4.87 2.51
N GLU A 25 7.61 -6.12 2.68
CA GLU A 25 7.77 -6.85 3.95
C GLU A 25 9.23 -7.07 4.31
N SER A 26 10.07 -7.24 3.29
CA SER A 26 11.50 -7.50 3.48
C SER A 26 12.30 -6.25 3.83
N ASP A 27 11.69 -5.06 3.76
CA ASP A 27 12.36 -3.76 3.95
C ASP A 27 11.68 -2.92 5.06
N PRO A 28 12.22 -2.95 6.30
CA PRO A 28 11.64 -2.22 7.42
C PRO A 28 11.79 -0.70 7.29
N ASP A 29 12.76 -0.18 6.52
CA ASP A 29 12.90 1.26 6.26
C ASP A 29 11.68 1.81 5.51
N ARG A 30 10.97 0.95 4.79
CA ARG A 30 9.75 1.30 4.04
C ARG A 30 8.46 0.98 4.79
N ALA A 31 8.49 0.66 6.09
CA ALA A 31 7.30 0.29 6.85
C ALA A 31 6.16 1.33 6.76
N LYS A 32 6.49 2.63 6.78
CA LYS A 32 5.48 3.72 6.66
C LYS A 32 4.85 3.77 5.27
N LEU A 33 5.64 3.57 4.21
CA LEU A 33 5.13 3.49 2.84
C LEU A 33 4.26 2.24 2.66
N ARG A 34 4.67 1.10 3.23
CA ARG A 34 3.90 -0.15 3.22
C ARG A 34 2.55 0.04 3.90
N PHE A 35 2.52 0.76 5.02
CA PHE A 35 1.27 1.09 5.71
C PHE A 35 0.35 1.98 4.86
N LEU A 36 0.87 3.02 4.19
CA LEU A 36 0.06 3.83 3.28
C LEU A 36 -0.49 3.03 2.10
N LEU A 37 0.36 2.18 1.50
CA LEU A 37 -0.05 1.30 0.41
C LEU A 37 -1.19 0.37 0.86
N ALA A 38 -1.04 -0.24 2.04
CA ALA A 38 -2.05 -1.08 2.68
C ALA A 38 -3.40 -0.37 2.84
N LEU A 39 -3.40 0.87 3.36
CA LEU A 39 -4.60 1.69 3.50
C LEU A 39 -5.24 2.00 2.14
N MET A 40 -4.43 2.22 1.10
CA MET A 40 -4.91 2.52 -0.24
C MET A 40 -5.57 1.31 -0.91
N VAL A 41 -4.95 0.12 -0.83
CA VAL A 41 -5.54 -1.11 -1.38
C VAL A 41 -6.78 -1.54 -0.60
N LEU A 42 -6.84 -1.26 0.71
CA LEU A 42 -8.03 -1.45 1.55
C LEU A 42 -9.18 -0.55 1.10
N ARG A 43 -8.91 0.75 0.89
CA ARG A 43 -9.92 1.71 0.40
C ARG A 43 -10.49 1.32 -0.97
N ARG A 44 -9.69 0.66 -1.80
CA ARG A 44 -10.09 0.13 -3.11
C ARG A 44 -10.73 -1.26 -3.06
N ARG A 45 -10.82 -1.88 -1.88
CA ARG A 45 -11.36 -3.24 -1.66
C ARG A 45 -10.60 -4.35 -2.38
N TYR A 46 -9.29 -4.19 -2.61
CA TYR A 46 -8.45 -5.28 -3.10
C TYR A 46 -8.06 -6.26 -1.99
N VAL A 47 -8.09 -5.76 -0.76
CA VAL A 47 -7.91 -6.54 0.46
C VAL A 47 -9.06 -6.23 1.43
N ARG A 48 -9.29 -7.14 2.38
CA ARG A 48 -10.19 -6.94 3.51
C ARG A 48 -9.42 -7.08 4.82
N VAL A 49 -9.80 -6.31 5.83
CA VAL A 49 -9.28 -6.56 7.19
C VAL A 49 -9.89 -7.85 7.70
N ILE A 50 -9.05 -8.72 8.24
CA ILE A 50 -9.50 -9.90 8.96
C ILE A 50 -9.09 -9.74 10.43
N ASP A 51 -10.04 -9.99 11.33
CA ASP A 51 -9.72 -10.16 12.74
C ASP A 51 -9.02 -11.51 12.86
N SER A 52 -7.70 -11.48 13.00
CA SER A 52 -6.95 -12.69 13.35
C SER A 52 -7.23 -12.97 14.83
N PRO A 53 -7.88 -14.10 15.19
CA PRO A 53 -8.37 -14.37 16.55
C PRO A 53 -7.24 -14.66 17.57
N GLY A 54 -6.01 -14.21 17.33
CA GLY A 54 -4.85 -14.38 18.19
C GLY A 54 -4.08 -13.09 18.50
N THR A 55 -4.43 -11.95 17.88
CA THR A 55 -3.64 -10.70 17.98
C THR A 55 -3.98 -9.85 19.21
N ASP A 56 -5.04 -10.20 19.95
CA ASP A 56 -5.35 -9.58 21.24
C ASP A 56 -4.41 -10.02 22.39
N VAL A 57 -3.51 -11.00 22.17
CA VAL A 57 -2.72 -11.64 23.24
C VAL A 57 -1.21 -11.43 23.10
N SER A 58 -0.74 -10.53 22.24
CA SER A 58 0.70 -10.21 22.16
C SER A 58 0.96 -8.71 22.21
N ALA A 59 0.41 -8.07 23.24
CA ALA A 59 0.83 -6.75 23.70
C ALA A 59 2.20 -6.77 24.44
N ASP A 60 3.02 -7.81 24.27
CA ASP A 60 4.22 -8.08 25.08
C ASP A 60 5.53 -8.02 24.27
N THR A 61 5.53 -7.34 23.12
CA THR A 61 6.76 -6.97 22.43
C THR A 61 6.61 -5.54 21.88
N GLU A 62 6.91 -4.57 22.75
CA GLU A 62 7.20 -3.17 22.39
C GLU A 62 6.09 -2.34 21.72
N GLY A 63 4.80 -2.58 22.02
CA GLY A 63 3.71 -1.66 21.64
C GLY A 63 3.46 -1.49 20.13
N LEU A 64 4.00 -2.40 19.31
CA LEU A 64 3.80 -2.43 17.87
C LEU A 64 2.46 -3.09 17.55
N LYS A 65 1.57 -2.35 16.88
CA LYS A 65 0.24 -2.83 16.47
C LYS A 65 0.31 -3.31 15.02
N PHE A 66 -0.17 -4.52 14.75
CA PHE A 66 -0.20 -5.11 13.41
C PHE A 66 -1.64 -5.18 12.89
N MET A 67 -1.79 -4.95 11.59
CA MET A 67 -3.05 -5.04 10.85
C MET A 67 -2.98 -6.22 9.89
N HIS A 68 -3.92 -7.15 10.04
CA HIS A 68 -4.01 -8.34 9.19
C HIS A 68 -4.98 -8.08 8.04
N LEU A 69 -4.50 -8.34 6.83
CA LEU A 69 -5.21 -8.14 5.59
C LEU A 69 -5.34 -9.46 4.86
N GLU A 70 -6.50 -9.75 4.29
CA GLU A 70 -6.69 -10.85 3.36
C GLU A 70 -6.89 -10.29 1.96
N VAL A 71 -6.14 -10.81 0.98
CA VAL A 71 -6.27 -10.45 -0.42
C VAL A 71 -7.49 -11.13 -1.02
N ILE A 72 -8.32 -10.36 -1.72
CA ILE A 72 -9.62 -10.85 -2.23
C ILE A 72 -9.44 -11.82 -3.41
N ASP A 73 -8.38 -11.67 -4.20
CA ASP A 73 -8.16 -12.45 -5.43
C ASP A 73 -7.75 -13.89 -5.10
N ASP A 74 -6.79 -14.04 -4.18
CA ASP A 74 -6.11 -15.31 -3.85
C ASP A 74 -6.34 -15.80 -2.41
N GLY A 75 -7.04 -15.02 -1.56
CA GLY A 75 -7.39 -15.41 -0.19
C GLY A 75 -6.21 -15.48 0.79
N THR A 76 -5.04 -14.99 0.37
CA THR A 76 -3.82 -14.99 1.16
C THR A 76 -3.82 -13.86 2.19
N THR A 77 -3.09 -14.05 3.28
CA THR A 77 -3.00 -13.06 4.36
C THR A 77 -1.69 -12.28 4.30
N ILE A 78 -1.76 -10.99 4.62
CA ILE A 78 -0.64 -10.04 4.67
C ILE A 78 -0.71 -9.30 6.00
N GLU A 79 0.41 -9.27 6.72
CA GLU A 79 0.52 -8.54 7.99
C GLU A 79 1.27 -7.23 7.75
N VAL A 80 0.67 -6.13 8.17
CA VAL A 80 1.24 -4.79 7.98
C VAL A 80 1.33 -4.09 9.33
N LEU A 81 2.51 -3.55 9.63
CA LEU A 81 2.73 -2.78 10.85
C LEU A 81 1.97 -1.45 10.79
N GLU A 82 1.14 -1.17 11.81
CA GLU A 82 0.48 0.11 11.96
C GLU A 82 1.49 1.18 12.40
N CYS A 83 1.73 2.13 11.50
CA CYS A 83 2.65 3.23 11.74
C CYS A 83 1.88 4.55 11.93
N ARG A 84 2.31 5.38 12.88
CA ARG A 84 1.85 6.77 12.95
C ARG A 84 2.62 7.61 11.93
N ILE A 85 1.88 8.27 11.05
CA ILE A 85 2.44 9.16 10.03
C ILE A 85 2.11 10.59 10.45
N GLY A 86 3.14 11.38 10.75
CA GLY A 86 2.99 12.80 11.03
C GLY A 86 2.66 13.63 9.78
N LYS A 87 2.06 14.81 9.97
CA LYS A 87 1.75 15.74 8.86
C LYS A 87 2.97 16.18 8.05
N GLN A 88 4.14 16.23 8.69
CA GLN A 88 5.36 16.74 8.07
C GLN A 88 5.99 15.73 7.09
N GLU A 89 5.79 14.44 7.34
CA GLU A 89 6.27 13.34 6.51
C GLU A 89 5.18 12.80 5.57
N SER A 90 3.90 13.10 5.82
CA SER A 90 2.81 12.61 4.99
C SER A 90 2.89 13.09 3.54
N GLU A 91 3.38 14.31 3.32
CA GLU A 91 3.53 14.88 1.98
C GLU A 91 4.63 14.14 1.21
N SER A 92 5.84 14.04 1.79
CA SER A 92 6.95 13.30 1.19
C SER A 92 6.65 11.82 0.98
N LEU A 93 5.97 11.17 1.94
CA LEU A 93 5.56 9.78 1.80
C LEU A 93 4.49 9.61 0.71
N SER A 94 3.59 10.58 0.56
CA SER A 94 2.59 10.55 -0.51
C SER A 94 3.24 10.73 -1.88
N GLU A 95 4.22 11.62 -2.03
CA GLU A 95 4.98 11.80 -3.27
C GLU A 95 5.78 10.55 -3.62
N ALA A 96 6.50 9.98 -2.65
CA ALA A 96 7.25 8.73 -2.85
C ALA A 96 6.32 7.55 -3.20
N LEU A 97 5.13 7.48 -2.60
CA LEU A 97 4.13 6.47 -2.93
C LEU A 97 3.60 6.69 -4.35
N VAL A 98 3.30 7.93 -4.73
CA VAL A 98 2.85 8.31 -6.08
C VAL A 98 3.92 7.90 -7.10
N GLU A 99 5.18 8.30 -6.93
CA GLU A 99 6.28 7.96 -7.84
C GLU A 99 6.43 6.45 -8.01
N LEU A 100 6.22 5.69 -6.95
CA LEU A 100 6.34 4.24 -6.95
C LEU A 100 5.12 3.54 -7.58
N LEU A 101 3.93 4.12 -7.43
CA LEU A 101 2.66 3.58 -7.89
C LEU A 101 2.27 3.98 -9.31
N TYR A 102 2.83 5.06 -9.83
CA TYR A 102 2.57 5.52 -11.18
C TYR A 102 3.73 5.13 -12.08
N CYS A 103 3.52 4.05 -12.84
CA CYS A 103 4.31 3.82 -14.03
C CYS A 103 4.00 4.94 -15.02
N GLU A 104 5.03 5.43 -15.73
CA GLU A 104 4.79 6.11 -16.99
C GLU A 104 3.93 5.14 -17.82
N ALA A 105 2.68 5.51 -18.08
CA ALA A 105 1.89 4.80 -19.05
C ALA A 105 2.67 4.95 -20.34
N SER A 106 3.49 3.95 -20.69
CA SER A 106 3.87 3.75 -22.06
C SER A 106 2.54 3.72 -22.77
N GLU A 107 2.35 4.64 -23.71
CA GLU A 107 1.27 4.54 -24.67
C GLU A 107 1.39 3.14 -25.27
N MET A 108 0.66 2.16 -24.71
CA MET A 108 0.23 0.99 -25.45
C MET A 108 -0.82 1.53 -26.41
N GLU A 109 -0.32 2.29 -27.38
CA GLU A 109 -0.95 2.51 -28.66
C GLU A 109 -1.24 1.13 -29.26
N ASP A 110 -2.45 1.04 -29.79
CA ASP A 110 -3.10 -0.05 -30.47
C ASP A 110 -2.16 -0.96 -31.31
N ALA A 111 -2.42 -2.26 -31.25
CA ALA A 111 -2.08 -3.20 -32.33
C ALA A 111 -3.22 -4.21 -32.53
#